data_AF-A0A5E6U445-F1
#
_entry.id   AF-A0A5E6U445-F1
#
_cell.length_a   1.000
_cell.length_b   1.000
_cell.length_c   1.000
_cell.angle_alpha   90.00
_cell.angle_beta   90.00
_cell.angle_gamma   90.00
#
_symmetry.space_group_name_H-M   'P 1'
#
loop_
_entity.id
_entity.type
_entity.pdbx_description
1 polymer ?
#
loop_
_entity_poly.entity_id
_entity_poly.type
_entity_poly.pdbx_seq_one_letter_code
_entity_poly.pdbx_strand_id
1 'polypeptide(L)'
;MQPKGKTGRADIALNLINKLYGIERDLKDNVDEDRKTGRHERSLPVLAQIRSWMEKTQPQVTAQNALGKAVGYLASNWSKLERYVEQGYLPIGRVGMWRGGLRSVSTPRSSNRTCATNASGFRPRSICLRTRHIGHSRRQLMEA
;
A
#
# COMPACT_ATOMS: atom_id res chain seq x y z
N MET A 1 22.83 -11.20 -7.26
CA MET A 1 22.53 -11.63 -5.88
C MET A 1 23.60 -11.02 -4.98
N GLN A 2 23.24 -10.13 -4.05
CA GLN A 2 24.23 -9.52 -3.15
C GLN A 2 24.74 -10.57 -2.14
N PRO A 3 26.06 -10.62 -1.85
CA PRO A 3 26.61 -11.55 -0.87
C PRO A 3 26.17 -11.16 0.55
N LYS A 4 25.65 -12.15 1.28
CA LYS A 4 25.14 -12.04 2.65
C LYS A 4 26.30 -11.69 3.58
N GLY A 5 26.27 -10.50 4.20
CA GLY A 5 27.28 -10.05 5.17
C GLY A 5 27.87 -8.66 4.96
N LYS A 6 27.54 -7.96 3.86
CA LYS A 6 27.98 -6.56 3.64
C LYS A 6 26.76 -5.65 3.55
N THR A 7 26.64 -4.68 4.46
CA THR A 7 25.63 -3.62 4.38
C THR A 7 25.89 -2.79 3.13
N GLY A 8 25.06 -2.99 2.10
CA GLY A 8 25.11 -2.22 0.88
C GLY A 8 24.42 -0.86 1.04
N ARG A 9 24.62 0.03 0.06
CA ARG A 9 23.93 1.32 0.00
C ARG A 9 22.40 1.17 0.05
N ALA A 10 21.88 0.16 -0.63
CA ALA A 10 20.47 -0.17 -0.62
C ALA A 10 19.97 -0.55 0.78
N ASP A 11 20.75 -1.33 1.54
CA ASP A 11 20.39 -1.72 2.91
C ASP A 11 20.31 -0.51 3.85
N ILE A 12 21.21 0.46 3.70
CA ILE A 12 21.16 1.72 4.46
C ILE A 12 19.85 2.47 4.18
N ALA A 13 19.50 2.63 2.91
CA ALA A 13 18.25 3.29 2.52
C ALA A 13 17.02 2.55 3.04
N LEU A 14 16.98 1.21 2.89
CA LEU A 14 15.88 0.39 3.38
C LEU A 14 15.72 0.52 4.89
N ASN A 15 16.81 0.54 5.65
CA ASN A 15 16.77 0.74 7.10
C ASN A 15 16.18 2.10 7.48
N LEU A 16 16.57 3.18 6.78
CA LEU A 16 16.02 4.52 7.04
C LEU A 16 14.52 4.60 6.70
N ILE A 17 14.11 4.03 5.56
CA ILE A 17 12.70 3.97 5.15
C ILE A 17 11.89 3.15 6.15
N ASN A 18 12.42 2.01 6.61
CA ASN A 18 11.76 1.16 7.61
C ASN A 18 11.58 1.88 8.95
N LYS A 19 12.55 2.70 9.37
CA LYS A 19 12.42 3.56 10.57
C LYS A 19 11.27 4.54 10.42
N LEU A 20 11.14 5.20 9.26
CA LEU A 20 10.06 6.13 8.99
C LEU A 20 8.68 5.45 9.07
N TYR A 21 8.53 4.27 8.46
CA TYR A 21 7.31 3.47 8.60
C TYR A 21 7.09 2.91 10.00
N GLY A 22 8.14 2.76 10.81
CA GLY A 22 8.03 2.41 12.23
C GLY A 22 7.35 3.52 13.02
N ILE A 23 7.85 4.75 12.89
CA ILE A 23 7.26 5.93 13.52
C ILE A 23 5.79 6.08 13.14
N GLU A 24 5.45 5.79 11.88
CA GLU A 24 4.06 5.91 11.41
C GLU A 24 3.12 4.82 11.85
N ARG A 25 3.63 3.67 12.25
CA ARG A 25 2.81 2.68 12.96
C ARG A 25 2.52 3.14 14.37
N ASP A 26 3.49 3.76 15.04
CA ASP A 26 3.34 4.23 16.42
C ASP A 26 2.39 5.43 16.53
N LEU A 27 2.42 6.34 15.56
CA LEU A 27 1.59 7.57 15.56
C LEU A 27 0.22 7.38 14.89
N LYS A 28 -0.13 6.15 14.48
CA LYS A 28 -1.32 5.88 13.66
C LYS A 28 -2.62 6.25 14.36
N ASP A 29 -2.71 5.97 15.66
CA ASP A 29 -3.93 6.12 16.46
C ASP A 29 -3.97 7.48 17.19
N ASN A 30 -2.99 8.35 16.96
CA ASN A 30 -2.94 9.69 17.52
C ASN A 30 -3.80 10.68 16.72
N VAL A 31 -4.22 11.76 17.37
CA VAL A 31 -4.87 12.89 16.70
C VAL A 31 -3.88 13.64 15.81
N ASP A 32 -4.39 14.42 14.86
CA ASP A 32 -3.58 15.04 13.80
C ASP A 32 -2.45 15.94 14.33
N GLU A 33 -2.71 16.71 15.40
CA GLU A 33 -1.71 17.59 16.02
C GLU A 33 -0.59 16.79 16.72
N ASP A 34 -0.95 15.79 17.52
CA ASP A 34 0.04 14.91 18.19
C ASP A 34 0.88 14.14 17.18
N ARG A 35 0.25 13.73 16.07
CA ARG A 35 0.94 13.06 14.97
C ARG A 35 1.91 14.01 14.27
N LYS A 36 1.53 15.27 14.04
CA LYS A 36 2.43 16.29 13.49
C LYS A 36 3.62 16.55 14.41
N THR A 37 3.38 16.72 15.71
CA THR A 37 4.44 16.92 16.71
C THR A 37 5.38 15.71 16.75
N GLY A 38 4.83 14.49 16.82
CA GLY A 38 5.63 13.26 16.81
C GLY A 38 6.45 13.09 15.53
N ARG A 39 5.95 13.52 14.37
CA ARG A 39 6.72 13.54 13.12
C ARG A 39 7.82 14.58 13.11
N HIS A 40 7.57 15.76 13.67
CA HIS A 40 8.60 16.79 13.81
C HIS A 40 9.75 16.29 14.69
N GLU A 41 9.46 15.59 15.77
CA GLU A 41 10.50 15.08 16.69
C GLU A 41 11.22 13.85 16.14
N ARG A 42 10.50 12.91 15.54
CA ARG A 42 11.03 11.58 15.18
C ARG A 42 11.28 11.41 13.70
N SER A 43 10.39 11.92 12.83
CA SER A 43 10.46 11.70 11.38
C SER A 43 11.39 12.70 10.68
N LEU A 44 11.43 13.98 11.09
CA LEU A 44 12.37 14.97 10.54
C LEU A 44 13.83 14.54 10.60
N PRO A 45 14.38 14.06 11.75
CA PRO A 45 15.78 13.64 11.79
C PRO A 45 16.05 12.42 10.90
N VAL A 46 15.06 11.55 10.68
CA VAL A 46 15.18 10.41 9.75
C VAL A 46 15.18 10.88 8.30
N LEU A 47 14.31 11.84 7.95
CA LEU A 47 14.32 12.44 6.61
C LEU A 47 15.64 13.15 6.34
N ALA A 48 16.18 13.92 7.28
CA ALA A 48 17.50 14.55 7.14
C ALA A 48 18.61 13.51 6.84
N GLN A 49 18.58 12.36 7.51
CA GLN A 49 19.50 11.25 7.22
C GLN A 49 19.31 10.67 5.82
N ILE A 50 18.05 10.49 5.37
CA ILE A 50 17.74 10.03 4.00
C ILE A 50 18.29 11.03 2.98
N ARG A 51 18.11 12.32 3.21
CA ARG A 51 18.63 13.38 2.33
C ARG A 51 20.15 13.34 2.24
N SER A 52 20.84 13.29 3.37
CA SER A 52 22.31 13.18 3.39
C SER A 52 22.80 11.90 2.70
N TRP A 53 22.09 10.78 2.89
CA TRP A 53 22.40 9.53 2.20
C TRP A 53 22.21 9.64 0.68
N MET A 54 21.15 10.30 0.21
CA MET A 54 20.91 10.53 -1.21
C MET A 54 22.01 11.39 -1.83
N GLU A 55 22.33 12.53 -1.21
CA GLU A 55 23.38 13.45 -1.70
C GLU A 55 24.74 12.76 -1.82
N LYS A 56 25.08 11.87 -0.88
CA LYS A 56 26.31 11.07 -0.93
C LYS A 56 26.25 9.96 -1.97
N THR A 57 25.07 9.38 -2.22
CA THR A 57 24.90 8.21 -3.08
C THR A 57 24.72 8.60 -4.55
N GLN A 58 24.06 9.72 -4.83
CA GLN A 58 23.73 10.21 -6.17
C GLN A 58 24.94 10.31 -7.11
N PRO A 59 26.10 10.87 -6.73
CA PRO A 59 27.26 10.92 -7.62
C PRO A 59 27.92 9.55 -7.86
N GLN A 60 27.59 8.55 -7.05
CA GLN A 60 28.21 7.22 -7.08
C GLN A 60 27.36 6.17 -7.81
N VAL A 61 26.14 6.53 -8.23
CA VAL A 61 25.20 5.63 -8.90
C VAL A 61 24.83 6.20 -10.27
N THR A 62 24.85 5.34 -11.28
CA THR A 62 24.39 5.72 -12.61
C THR A 62 22.85 5.75 -12.64
N ALA A 63 22.27 6.75 -13.31
CA ALA A 63 20.82 6.92 -13.41
C ALA A 63 20.10 5.70 -14.03
N GLN A 64 20.80 4.92 -14.86
CA GLN A 64 20.25 3.74 -15.53
C GLN A 64 20.14 2.51 -14.61
N ASN A 65 20.94 2.43 -13.55
CA ASN A 65 20.87 1.32 -12.60
C ASN A 65 19.60 1.40 -11.73
N ALA A 66 19.11 0.26 -11.24
CA ALA A 66 17.93 0.17 -10.37
C ALA A 66 18.03 1.09 -9.14
N LEU A 67 19.21 1.18 -8.53
CA LEU A 67 19.44 2.09 -7.39
C LEU A 67 19.38 3.56 -7.81
N GLY A 68 19.93 3.91 -8.98
CA GLY A 68 19.86 5.28 -9.53
C GLY A 68 18.42 5.69 -9.83
N LYS A 69 17.62 4.79 -10.43
CA LYS A 69 16.18 5.01 -10.65
C LYS A 69 15.43 5.21 -9.34
N ALA A 70 15.75 4.43 -8.30
CA ALA A 70 15.13 4.55 -6.98
C ALA A 70 15.47 5.88 -6.29
N VAL A 71 16.75 6.31 -6.34
CA VAL A 71 17.18 7.61 -5.80
C VAL A 71 16.53 8.76 -6.56
N GLY A 72 16.48 8.68 -7.90
CA GLY A 72 15.80 9.67 -8.73
C GLY A 72 14.31 9.78 -8.40
N TYR A 73 13.62 8.64 -8.25
CA TYR A 73 12.22 8.64 -7.83
C TYR A 73 12.02 9.26 -6.44
N LEU A 74 12.88 8.93 -5.48
CA LEU A 74 12.82 9.50 -4.14
C LEU A 74 13.02 11.03 -4.17
N ALA A 75 14.01 11.51 -4.93
CA ALA A 75 14.26 12.94 -5.11
C ALA A 75 13.07 13.68 -5.73
N SER A 76 12.46 13.14 -6.79
CA SER A 76 11.28 13.75 -7.41
C SER A 76 10.04 13.78 -6.52
N ASN A 77 9.99 12.94 -5.46
CA ASN A 77 8.89 12.91 -4.51
C ASN A 77 9.22 13.61 -3.17
N TRP A 78 10.38 14.24 -3.05
CA TRP A 78 10.85 14.85 -1.79
C TRP A 78 9.89 15.89 -1.22
N SER A 79 9.35 16.78 -2.08
CA SER A 79 8.38 17.80 -1.67
C SER A 79 7.10 17.22 -1.05
N LYS A 80 6.73 15.99 -1.42
CA LYS A 80 5.59 15.29 -0.81
C LYS A 80 5.92 14.78 0.58
N LEU A 81 7.18 14.36 0.81
CA LEU A 81 7.66 13.93 2.12
C LEU A 81 7.77 15.10 3.10
N GLU A 82 8.18 16.28 2.62
CA GLU A 82 8.19 17.50 3.45
C GLU A 82 6.76 17.88 3.87
N ARG A 83 5.84 17.95 2.92
CA ARG A 83 4.43 18.27 3.19
C ARG A 83 3.75 17.26 4.12
N TYR A 84 4.13 15.99 4.02
CA TYR A 84 3.66 14.92 4.90
C TYR A 84 4.01 15.17 6.38
N VAL A 85 5.19 15.72 6.66
CA VAL A 85 5.61 16.04 8.03
C VAL A 85 4.87 17.26 8.56
N GLU A 86 4.70 18.28 7.72
CA GLU A 86 4.01 19.52 8.10
C GLU A 86 2.51 19.32 8.37
N GLN A 87 1.89 18.37 7.67
CA GLN A 87 0.44 18.16 7.67
C GLN A 87 0.08 16.87 8.41
N GLY A 88 -0.41 17.02 9.64
CA GLY A 88 -0.81 15.92 10.52
C GLY A 88 -1.77 14.94 9.84
N TYR A 89 -2.82 15.42 9.17
CA TYR A 89 -3.88 14.59 8.55
C TYR A 89 -3.42 13.69 7.39
N LEU A 90 -2.22 13.89 6.84
CA LEU A 90 -1.72 13.13 5.70
C LEU A 90 -1.00 11.85 6.18
N PRO A 91 -1.50 10.63 5.89
CA PRO A 91 -0.80 9.41 6.23
C PRO A 91 0.30 9.09 5.21
N ILE A 92 1.40 8.46 5.64
CA ILE A 92 2.42 7.91 4.73
C ILE A 92 1.84 6.66 4.01
N GLY A 93 1.06 6.90 2.95
CA GLY A 93 0.34 5.86 2.22
C GLY A 93 0.74 5.74 0.76
N ARG A 94 0.39 4.60 0.13
CA ARG A 94 0.52 4.40 -1.33
C ARG A 94 -0.03 5.61 -2.07
N VAL A 95 0.66 6.00 -3.14
CA VAL A 95 0.40 7.14 -4.06
C VAL A 95 -1.08 7.47 -4.34
N GLY A 96 -2.00 6.52 -4.23
CA GLY A 96 -3.44 6.73 -4.36
C GLY A 96 -4.04 7.75 -3.38
N MET A 97 -3.50 7.91 -2.18
CA MET A 97 -4.00 8.92 -1.21
C MET A 97 -3.67 10.36 -1.64
N TRP A 98 -2.53 10.56 -2.30
CA TRP A 98 -1.98 11.87 -2.65
C TRP A 98 -2.54 12.49 -3.93
N ARG A 99 -3.27 11.70 -4.76
CA ARG A 99 -3.89 12.16 -6.03
C ARG A 99 -5.37 12.56 -5.88
N GLY A 100 -5.82 12.94 -4.68
CA GLY A 100 -7.18 13.45 -4.49
C GLY A 100 -8.29 12.38 -4.48
N GLY A 101 -8.01 11.20 -3.93
CA GLY A 101 -9.00 10.13 -3.79
C GLY A 101 -9.41 9.88 -2.35
N LEU A 102 -10.29 10.70 -1.77
CA LEU A 102 -11.15 10.23 -0.67
C LEU A 102 -12.09 9.17 -1.27
N ARG A 103 -11.65 7.91 -1.33
CA ARG A 103 -12.58 6.79 -1.33
C ARG A 103 -12.65 6.29 0.10
N SER A 104 -13.79 6.53 0.73
CA SER A 104 -14.24 5.84 1.93
C SER A 104 -14.08 4.33 1.73
N VAL A 105 -13.04 3.75 2.34
CA VAL A 105 -12.89 2.29 2.41
C VAL A 105 -13.57 1.83 3.70
N SER A 106 -14.89 1.75 3.67
CA SER A 106 -15.62 0.76 4.45
C SER A 106 -15.59 -0.54 3.65
N THR A 107 -14.49 -1.30 3.75
CA THR A 107 -14.54 -2.71 3.34
C THR A 107 -14.82 -3.56 4.57
N PRO A 108 -16.03 -4.12 4.73
CA PRO A 108 -16.20 -5.26 5.62
C PRO A 108 -15.44 -6.44 5.02
N ARG A 109 -14.50 -6.96 5.81
CA ARG A 109 -13.84 -8.24 5.58
C ARG A 109 -14.86 -9.35 5.80
N SER A 110 -15.41 -9.92 4.73
CA SER A 110 -16.16 -11.19 4.75
C SER A 110 -16.29 -11.67 3.31
N SER A 111 -15.57 -12.67 2.85
CA SER A 111 -15.78 -14.12 3.07
C SER A 111 -16.28 -14.75 1.77
N ASN A 112 -15.68 -15.88 1.43
CA ASN A 112 -16.05 -16.87 0.41
C ASN A 112 -15.96 -16.49 -1.06
N ARG A 113 -14.73 -16.60 -1.58
CA ARG A 113 -14.50 -17.09 -2.95
C ARG A 113 -14.30 -18.61 -2.89
N THR A 114 -15.38 -19.37 -2.86
CA THR A 114 -15.31 -20.82 -3.18
C THR A 114 -15.53 -20.97 -4.67
N CYS A 115 -14.46 -21.25 -5.41
CA CYS A 115 -14.54 -21.77 -6.76
C CYS A 115 -14.95 -23.24 -6.66
N ALA A 116 -16.17 -23.57 -7.07
CA ALA A 116 -16.54 -24.97 -7.33
C ALA A 116 -15.83 -25.40 -8.63
N THR A 117 -14.73 -26.13 -8.49
CA THR A 117 -14.21 -26.97 -9.57
C THR A 117 -15.11 -28.19 -9.69
N ASN A 118 -15.99 -28.22 -10.68
CA ASN A 118 -16.59 -29.48 -11.09
C ASN A 118 -15.56 -30.22 -11.94
N ALA A 119 -15.17 -31.40 -11.47
CA ALA A 119 -14.24 -32.29 -12.14
C ALA A 119 -14.89 -32.86 -13.41
N SER A 120 -14.75 -32.13 -14.52
CA SER A 120 -14.94 -32.67 -15.88
C SER A 120 -14.52 -31.59 -16.86
N GLY A 121 -13.34 -31.77 -17.46
CA GLY A 121 -12.77 -30.88 -18.45
C GLY A 121 -13.62 -30.84 -19.72
N PHE A 122 -14.52 -29.86 -19.82
CA PHE A 122 -15.13 -29.47 -21.08
C PHE A 122 -15.50 -27.98 -21.03
N ARG A 123 -14.89 -27.18 -21.91
CA ARG A 123 -15.29 -25.78 -22.15
C ARG A 123 -16.41 -25.77 -23.19
N PRO A 124 -17.57 -25.13 -22.92
CA PRO A 124 -18.35 -24.57 -24.00
C PRO A 124 -18.52 -23.05 -23.89
N ARG A 125 -18.62 -22.47 -25.08
CA ARG A 125 -18.89 -21.07 -25.39
C ARG A 125 -20.11 -20.52 -24.65
N SER A 126 -20.01 -19.23 -24.36
CA SER A 126 -21.04 -18.33 -23.85
C SER A 126 -22.44 -18.62 -24.37
N ILE A 127 -23.37 -18.89 -23.46
CA ILE A 127 -24.80 -18.60 -23.59
C ILE A 127 -25.28 -18.18 -22.20
N CYS A 128 -25.48 -16.87 -22.00
CA CYS A 128 -26.19 -16.35 -20.83
C CYS A 128 -27.68 -16.41 -21.16
N LEU A 129 -28.34 -17.52 -20.85
CA LEU A 129 -29.79 -17.61 -20.91
C LEU A 129 -30.39 -16.86 -19.71
N ARG A 130 -31.16 -15.82 -20.03
CA ARG A 130 -31.96 -15.02 -19.11
C ARG A 130 -33.19 -15.83 -18.71
N THR A 131 -33.17 -16.50 -17.56
CA THR A 131 -34.38 -17.15 -17.02
C THR A 131 -35.30 -16.10 -16.41
N ARG A 132 -36.42 -15.85 -17.10
CA ARG A 132 -37.61 -15.19 -16.54
C ARG A 132 -38.31 -16.16 -15.59
N HIS A 133 -38.77 -15.62 -14.48
CA HIS A 133 -39.70 -16.22 -13.52
C HIS A 133 -40.94 -16.81 -14.21
N ILE A 134 -41.31 -18.06 -13.89
CA ILE A 134 -42.71 -18.53 -13.79
C ILE A 134 -42.74 -19.63 -12.71
N GLY A 135 -43.54 -19.43 -11.66
CA GLY A 135 -43.78 -20.44 -10.62
C GLY A 135 -44.87 -21.42 -11.01
N HIS A 136 -44.95 -22.56 -10.33
CA HIS A 136 -46.21 -23.30 -10.14
C HIS A 136 -46.13 -24.25 -8.93
N SER A 137 -46.94 -23.91 -7.94
CA SER A 137 -47.81 -24.74 -7.11
C SER A 137 -47.68 -26.28 -7.20
N ARG A 138 -47.56 -26.93 -6.04
CA ARG A 138 -48.14 -28.25 -5.80
C ARG A 138 -48.70 -28.36 -4.37
N ARG A 139 -50.04 -28.39 -4.29
CA ARG A 139 -50.83 -29.10 -3.26
C ARG A 139 -50.32 -30.56 -3.16
N GLN A 140 -50.46 -31.35 -2.10
CA GLN A 140 -51.57 -31.53 -1.15
C GLN A 140 -51.19 -32.59 -0.09
N LEU A 141 -52.01 -32.70 0.98
CA LEU A 141 -52.28 -33.85 1.88
C LEU A 141 -51.31 -34.05 3.07
N MET A 142 -51.74 -34.36 4.30
CA MET A 142 -53.05 -34.56 4.95
C MET A 142 -52.86 -34.49 6.49
N GLU A 143 -53.98 -34.42 7.21
CA GLU A 143 -54.18 -34.21 8.65
C GLU A 143 -53.50 -35.21 9.62
N ALA A 144 -53.16 -34.72 10.81
CA ALA A 144 -53.51 -35.27 12.14
C ALA A 144 -53.27 -34.21 13.22
#